data_AF-A0A2N2SQ89-F1
#
_entry.id   AF-A0A2N2SQ89-F1
#
_cell.length_a   1.000
_cell.length_b   1.000
_cell.length_c   1.000
_cell.angle_alpha   90.00
_cell.angle_beta   90.00
_cell.angle_gamma   90.00
#
_symmetry.space_group_name_H-M   'P 1'
#
loop_
_entity.id
_entity.type
_entity.pdbx_description
1 polymer ?
#
loop_
_entity_poly.entity_id
_entity_poly.type
_entity_poly.pdbx_seq_one_letter_code
_entity_poly.pdbx_strand_id
1 'polypeptide(L)'
;MNKASSSVALPPNLRASWQRSHAHGLQTDQPLPLDPLNRADLADRLESNARLVTFSQPVIENLLRQIDSRDATVLLTDDQGLILSANGDTGFLDRAARVALGPGAAWSEDAMGTNAIGTALATGDIIAVRGHEHFLERNRFLTCVAIPILAPTGGIAGILDISTDANA
;
A
#
# COMPACT_ATOMS: atom_id res chain seq x y z
N MET A 1 36.10 -13.34 1.30
CA MET A 1 35.00 -14.19 1.79
C MET A 1 33.69 -13.63 1.23
N ASN A 2 33.20 -14.21 0.14
CA ASN A 2 31.94 -13.79 -0.51
C ASN A 2 30.76 -14.44 0.23
N LYS A 3 29.92 -13.65 0.89
CA LYS A 3 28.53 -14.05 1.14
C LYS A 3 27.73 -13.62 -0.08
N ALA A 4 27.46 -14.55 -0.99
CA ALA A 4 26.44 -14.35 -2.01
C ALA A 4 25.10 -14.15 -1.30
N SER A 5 24.50 -12.96 -1.41
CA SER A 5 23.08 -12.77 -1.07
C SER A 5 22.28 -13.71 -1.94
N SER A 6 21.68 -14.74 -1.34
CA SER A 6 20.70 -15.57 -2.03
C SER A 6 19.51 -14.69 -2.39
N SER A 7 19.33 -14.36 -3.68
CA SER A 7 18.10 -13.74 -4.15
C SER A 7 16.98 -14.76 -4.00
N VAL A 8 16.10 -14.54 -3.02
CA VAL A 8 14.88 -15.34 -2.89
C VAL A 8 14.04 -15.06 -4.13
N ALA A 9 13.62 -16.11 -4.83
CA ALA A 9 12.78 -15.96 -6.01
C ALA A 9 11.39 -15.46 -5.61
N LEU A 10 10.87 -14.45 -6.31
CA LEU A 10 9.54 -13.89 -6.04
C LEU A 10 8.45 -14.98 -6.14
N PRO A 11 7.47 -14.98 -5.23
CA PRO A 11 6.24 -15.74 -5.38
C PRO A 11 5.58 -15.53 -6.76
N PRO A 12 4.88 -16.52 -7.34
CA PRO A 12 4.30 -16.40 -8.68
C PRO A 12 3.38 -15.19 -8.87
N ASN A 13 2.55 -14.87 -7.88
CA ASN A 13 1.67 -13.70 -7.88
C ASN A 13 2.46 -12.39 -7.91
N LEU A 14 3.54 -12.27 -7.13
CA LEU A 14 4.39 -11.07 -7.13
C LEU A 14 5.22 -10.96 -8.42
N ARG A 15 5.66 -12.07 -8.99
CA ARG A 15 6.33 -12.08 -10.30
C ARG A 15 5.40 -11.58 -11.41
N ALA A 16 4.13 -11.99 -11.39
CA ALA A 16 3.12 -11.50 -12.33
C ALA A 16 2.85 -10.00 -12.12
N SER A 17 2.82 -9.54 -10.86
CA SER A 17 2.74 -8.11 -10.53
C SER A 17 3.93 -7.33 -11.11
N TRP A 18 5.16 -7.82 -10.94
CA TRP A 18 6.36 -7.17 -11.48
C TRP A 18 6.30 -7.04 -13.01
N GLN A 19 5.76 -8.06 -13.69
CA GLN A 19 5.55 -8.01 -15.14
C GLN A 19 4.52 -6.94 -15.54
N ARG A 20 3.43 -6.79 -14.78
CA ARG A 20 2.44 -5.71 -15.00
C ARG A 20 3.06 -4.34 -14.75
N SER A 21 3.82 -4.16 -13.66
CA SER A 21 4.53 -2.90 -13.37
C SER A 21 5.50 -2.50 -14.49
N HIS A 22 6.27 -3.45 -15.03
CA HIS A 22 7.10 -3.21 -16.20
C HIS A 22 6.27 -2.86 -17.45
N ALA A 23 5.13 -3.53 -17.67
CA ALA A 23 4.24 -3.24 -18.79
C ALA A 23 3.62 -1.83 -18.70
N HIS A 24 3.48 -1.27 -17.49
CA HIS A 24 3.11 0.13 -17.26
C HIS A 24 4.26 1.12 -17.50
N GLY A 25 5.45 0.64 -17.88
CA GLY A 25 6.61 1.48 -18.20
C GLY A 25 7.44 1.90 -16.99
N LEU A 26 7.10 1.41 -15.79
CA LEU A 26 7.82 1.76 -14.57
C LEU A 26 9.24 1.20 -14.57
N GLN A 27 10.15 1.97 -13.98
CA GLN A 27 11.52 1.55 -13.68
C GLN A 27 11.69 1.44 -12.16
N THR A 28 12.55 0.54 -11.69
CA THR A 28 12.68 0.29 -10.25
C THR A 28 13.21 1.51 -9.49
N ASP A 29 14.06 2.32 -10.12
CA ASP A 29 14.68 3.53 -9.56
C ASP A 29 13.86 4.81 -9.81
N GLN A 30 12.61 4.69 -10.28
CA GLN A 30 11.78 5.83 -10.63
C GLN A 30 11.51 6.75 -9.43
N PRO A 31 11.66 8.08 -9.60
CA PRO A 31 11.37 9.05 -8.54
C PRO A 31 9.89 9.05 -8.17
N LEU A 32 9.57 9.73 -7.06
CA LEU A 32 8.19 10.04 -6.70
C LEU A 32 7.48 10.81 -7.83
N PRO A 33 6.18 10.56 -8.07
CA PRO A 33 5.37 11.44 -8.90
C PRO A 33 5.44 12.88 -8.37
N LEU A 34 5.50 13.85 -9.28
CA LEU A 34 5.64 15.27 -8.92
C LEU A 34 4.35 15.85 -8.33
N ASP A 35 3.19 15.26 -8.65
CA ASP A 35 1.88 15.75 -8.25
C ASP A 35 1.12 14.72 -7.41
N PRO A 36 1.15 14.80 -6.07
CA PRO A 36 0.11 14.18 -5.25
C PRO A 36 -1.25 14.81 -5.60
N LEU A 37 -2.35 14.06 -5.45
CA LEU A 37 -3.69 14.63 -5.65
C LEU A 37 -3.85 15.90 -4.81
N ASN A 38 -4.51 16.90 -5.40
CA ASN A 38 -4.74 18.14 -4.69
C ASN A 38 -5.71 17.90 -3.52
N ARG A 39 -5.72 18.80 -2.52
CA ARG A 39 -6.54 18.63 -1.32
C ARG A 39 -8.05 18.60 -1.59
N ALA A 40 -8.53 19.25 -2.64
CA ALA A 40 -9.94 19.25 -3.01
C ALA A 40 -10.36 17.86 -3.55
N ASP A 41 -9.51 17.26 -4.40
CA ASP A 41 -9.77 15.94 -4.97
C ASP A 41 -9.86 14.85 -3.88
N LEU A 42 -9.08 14.97 -2.80
CA LEU A 42 -9.15 14.04 -1.67
C LEU A 42 -10.47 14.19 -0.87
N ALA A 43 -10.99 15.42 -0.72
CA ALA A 43 -12.24 15.63 -0.01
C ALA A 43 -13.43 14.98 -0.73
N ASP A 44 -13.50 15.16 -2.05
CA ASP A 44 -14.55 14.56 -2.90
C ASP A 44 -14.46 13.02 -2.87
N ARG A 45 -13.24 12.49 -2.82
CA ARG A 45 -12.99 11.04 -2.69
C ARG A 45 -13.41 10.51 -1.33
N LEU A 46 -13.16 11.24 -0.24
CA LEU A 46 -13.62 10.89 1.10
C LEU A 46 -15.16 10.92 1.19
N GLU A 47 -15.81 11.91 0.59
CA GLU A 47 -17.28 11.99 0.56
C GLU A 47 -17.88 10.82 -0.22
N SER A 48 -17.34 10.52 -1.40
CA SER A 48 -17.77 9.40 -2.24
C SER A 48 -17.60 8.05 -1.54
N ASN A 49 -16.61 7.93 -0.65
CA ASN A 49 -16.28 6.72 0.11
C ASN A 49 -16.72 6.79 1.58
N ALA A 50 -17.59 7.73 1.97
CA ALA A 50 -17.90 8.01 3.38
C ALA A 50 -18.36 6.77 4.17
N ARG A 51 -19.13 5.86 3.53
CA ARG A 51 -19.56 4.59 4.15
C ARG A 51 -18.38 3.67 4.43
N LEU A 52 -17.49 3.48 3.46
CA LEU A 52 -16.31 2.64 3.62
C LEU A 52 -15.44 3.16 4.76
N VAL A 53 -15.17 4.47 4.78
CA VAL A 53 -14.38 5.12 5.85
C VAL A 53 -15.04 4.91 7.21
N THR A 54 -16.33 5.23 7.32
CA THR A 54 -17.08 5.13 8.59
C THR A 54 -17.10 3.70 9.14
N PHE A 55 -17.35 2.70 8.31
CA PHE A 55 -17.43 1.31 8.76
C PHE A 55 -16.06 0.66 9.00
N SER A 56 -15.00 1.15 8.34
CA SER A 56 -13.64 0.63 8.54
C SER A 56 -12.97 1.20 9.79
N GLN A 57 -13.34 2.41 10.22
CA GLN A 57 -12.76 3.11 11.37
C GLN A 57 -12.64 2.24 12.65
N PRO A 58 -13.69 1.57 13.16
CA PRO A 58 -13.57 0.76 14.37
C PRO A 58 -12.64 -0.46 14.19
N VAL A 59 -12.54 -1.00 12.97
CA VAL A 59 -11.63 -2.11 12.64
C VAL A 59 -10.19 -1.63 12.67
N ILE A 60 -9.91 -0.49 12.04
CA ILE A 60 -8.59 0.17 12.03
C ILE A 60 -8.13 0.46 13.46
N GLU A 61 -8.97 1.07 14.28
CA GLU A 61 -8.66 1.36 15.69
C GLU A 61 -8.40 0.08 16.49
N ASN A 62 -9.15 -0.99 16.23
CA ASN A 62 -8.95 -2.26 16.90
C ASN A 62 -7.66 -2.97 16.49
N LEU A 63 -7.26 -2.86 15.23
CA LEU A 63 -5.97 -3.37 14.75
C LEU A 63 -4.82 -2.61 15.40
N LEU A 64 -4.89 -1.28 15.44
CA LEU A 64 -3.87 -0.44 16.07
C LEU A 64 -3.68 -0.71 17.56
N ARG A 65 -4.71 -1.15 18.28
CA ARG A 65 -4.59 -1.57 19.69
C ARG A 65 -3.91 -2.93 19.88
N GLN A 66 -3.90 -3.79 18.85
CA GLN A 66 -3.33 -5.14 18.92
C GLN A 66 -1.88 -5.20 18.45
N ILE A 67 -1.49 -4.28 17.59
CA ILE A 67 -0.12 -4.16 17.06
C ILE A 67 0.66 -3.27 18.03
N ASP A 68 1.93 -3.59 18.32
CA ASP A 68 2.80 -2.63 19.01
C ASP A 68 2.97 -1.42 18.09
N SER A 69 2.22 -0.35 18.38
CA SER A 69 1.90 0.68 17.41
C SER A 69 3.08 1.52 16.97
N ARG A 70 4.26 1.36 17.59
CA ARG A 70 5.44 2.22 17.44
C ARG A 70 6.08 2.17 16.06
N ASP A 71 5.84 1.13 15.27
CA ASP A 71 6.48 0.98 13.95
C ASP A 71 5.51 0.50 12.86
N ALA A 72 4.22 0.76 13.04
CA ALA A 72 3.18 0.35 12.09
C ALA A 72 2.24 1.49 11.71
N THR A 73 1.73 1.43 10.49
CA THR A 73 0.61 2.25 10.01
C THR A 73 -0.42 1.36 9.33
N VAL A 74 -1.68 1.62 9.65
CA VAL A 74 -2.84 1.04 8.97
C VAL A 74 -3.35 2.06 7.97
N LEU A 75 -3.55 1.61 6.73
CA LEU A 75 -4.00 2.43 5.61
C LEU A 75 -5.34 1.90 5.12
N LEU A 76 -6.21 2.82 4.72
CA LEU A 76 -7.45 2.51 4.01
C LEU A 76 -7.39 3.17 2.64
N THR A 77 -7.70 2.43 1.57
CA THR A 77 -7.82 2.98 0.23
C THR A 77 -9.23 2.86 -0.32
N ASP A 78 -9.53 3.63 -1.37
CA ASP A 78 -10.67 3.34 -2.24
C ASP A 78 -10.38 2.17 -3.20
N ASP A 79 -11.33 1.86 -4.07
CA ASP A 79 -11.27 0.79 -5.06
C ASP A 79 -10.29 1.05 -6.22
N GLN A 80 -9.67 2.23 -6.29
CA GLN A 80 -8.61 2.57 -7.23
C GLN A 80 -7.23 2.59 -6.56
N GLY A 81 -7.15 2.29 -5.26
CA GLY A 81 -5.90 2.32 -4.51
C GLY A 81 -5.46 3.72 -4.08
N LEU A 82 -6.36 4.70 -4.10
CA LEU A 82 -6.11 6.00 -3.50
C LEU A 82 -6.21 5.88 -1.98
N ILE A 83 -5.15 6.23 -1.26
CA ILE A 83 -5.17 6.23 0.21
C ILE A 83 -6.12 7.32 0.70
N LEU A 84 -7.13 6.90 1.47
CA LEU A 84 -8.14 7.74 2.11
C LEU A 84 -7.73 8.13 3.53
N SER A 85 -7.14 7.20 4.27
CA SER A 85 -6.65 7.44 5.63
C SER A 85 -5.37 6.68 5.92
N ALA A 86 -4.56 7.25 6.83
CA ALA A 86 -3.38 6.63 7.40
C ALA A 86 -3.42 6.83 8.91
N ASN A 87 -3.33 5.74 9.68
CA ASN A 87 -3.46 5.75 11.13
C ASN A 87 -2.32 4.91 11.73
N GLY A 88 -1.49 5.49 12.60
CA GLY A 88 -0.31 4.82 13.14
C GLY A 88 0.57 5.75 13.98
N ASP A 89 1.77 5.29 14.33
CA ASP A 89 2.76 6.12 15.02
C ASP A 89 3.33 7.24 14.14
N THR A 90 3.55 8.41 14.74
CA THR A 90 4.03 9.60 14.04
C THR A 90 5.43 9.41 13.48
N GLY A 91 6.30 8.64 14.17
CA GLY A 91 7.67 8.37 13.73
C GLY A 91 7.75 7.50 12.46
N PHE A 92 6.84 6.53 12.32
CA PHE A 92 6.72 5.74 11.08
C PHE A 92 6.00 6.52 9.98
N LEU A 93 4.95 7.27 10.31
CA LEU A 93 4.22 8.11 9.35
C LEU A 93 5.14 9.09 8.63
N ASP A 94 6.10 9.71 9.33
CA ASP A 94 7.09 10.61 8.71
C ASP A 94 8.01 9.89 7.71
N ARG A 95 8.35 8.62 7.94
CA ARG A 95 9.13 7.82 6.99
C ARG A 95 8.28 7.36 5.82
N ALA A 96 7.07 6.89 6.09
CA ALA A 96 6.07 6.50 5.11
C ALA A 96 5.74 7.66 4.14
N ALA A 97 5.62 8.89 4.65
CA ALA A 97 5.39 10.08 3.84
C ALA A 97 6.49 10.35 2.80
N ARG A 98 7.75 9.94 3.07
CA ARG A 98 8.87 10.10 2.12
C ARG A 98 8.73 9.25 0.87
N VAL A 99 7.81 8.29 0.86
CA VAL A 99 7.47 7.49 -0.33
C VAL A 99 6.02 7.68 -0.76
N ALA A 100 5.37 8.75 -0.29
CA ALA A 100 3.96 9.04 -0.51
C ALA A 100 3.02 7.93 0.01
N LEU A 101 3.36 7.25 1.10
CA LEU A 101 2.46 6.31 1.77
C LEU A 101 1.57 7.09 2.76
N GLY A 102 0.58 7.80 2.22
CA GLY A 102 -0.33 8.64 3.01
C GLY A 102 -1.52 9.16 2.19
N PRO A 103 -2.50 9.82 2.85
CA PRO A 103 -3.75 10.22 2.21
C PRO A 103 -3.54 11.08 0.95
N GLY A 104 -4.29 10.77 -0.11
CA GLY A 104 -4.18 11.45 -1.41
C GLY A 104 -3.17 10.83 -2.37
N ALA A 105 -2.41 9.80 -1.97
CA ALA A 105 -1.50 9.09 -2.86
C ALA A 105 -2.13 7.81 -3.42
N ALA A 106 -1.97 7.60 -4.73
CA ALA A 106 -2.36 6.37 -5.40
C ALA A 106 -1.27 5.29 -5.25
N TRP A 107 -1.67 4.07 -4.87
CA TRP A 107 -0.80 2.91 -4.68
C TRP A 107 -1.17 1.72 -5.57
N SER A 108 -1.84 1.98 -6.69
CA SER A 108 -2.04 1.02 -7.78
C SER A 108 -0.70 0.59 -8.42
N GLU A 109 -0.68 -0.55 -9.11
CA GLU A 109 0.56 -1.09 -9.70
C GLU A 109 1.11 -0.24 -10.85
N ASP A 110 0.27 0.53 -11.54
CA ASP A 110 0.66 1.46 -12.60
C ASP A 110 1.25 2.77 -12.04
N ALA A 111 0.89 3.15 -10.81
CA ALA A 111 1.43 4.33 -10.14
C ALA A 111 2.69 4.02 -9.31
N MET A 112 2.69 2.90 -8.57
CA MET A 112 3.68 2.61 -7.53
C MET A 112 4.36 1.24 -7.69
N GLY A 113 4.16 0.58 -8.83
CA GLY A 113 4.71 -0.75 -9.09
C GLY A 113 4.16 -1.82 -8.14
N THR A 114 4.77 -3.00 -8.14
CA THR A 114 4.43 -4.05 -7.16
C THR A 114 4.57 -3.54 -5.74
N ASN A 115 3.43 -3.49 -5.07
CA ASN A 115 3.24 -3.18 -3.65
C ASN A 115 1.99 -3.95 -3.18
N ALA A 116 1.77 -4.06 -1.87
CA ALA A 116 0.67 -4.88 -1.35
C ALA A 116 -0.71 -4.36 -1.78
N ILE A 117 -0.96 -3.06 -1.69
CA ILE A 117 -2.24 -2.43 -2.06
C ILE A 117 -2.59 -2.68 -3.53
N GLY A 118 -1.71 -2.28 -4.45
CA GLY A 118 -1.93 -2.40 -5.88
C GLY A 118 -2.07 -3.87 -6.33
N THR A 119 -1.29 -4.76 -5.73
CA THR A 119 -1.37 -6.19 -6.07
C THR A 119 -2.65 -6.81 -5.53
N ALA A 120 -3.11 -6.43 -4.33
CA ALA A 120 -4.38 -6.90 -3.79
C ALA A 120 -5.56 -6.41 -4.63
N LEU A 121 -5.50 -5.18 -5.16
CA LEU A 121 -6.49 -4.67 -6.12
C LEU A 121 -6.50 -5.48 -7.42
N ALA A 122 -5.33 -5.78 -7.98
CA ALA A 122 -5.21 -6.49 -9.25
C ALA A 122 -5.61 -7.98 -9.16
N THR A 123 -5.46 -8.58 -7.98
CA THR A 123 -5.70 -10.02 -7.77
C THR A 123 -7.03 -10.33 -7.08
N GLY A 124 -7.55 -9.39 -6.29
CA GLY A 124 -8.66 -9.66 -5.38
C GLY A 124 -8.30 -10.59 -4.21
N ASP A 125 -7.00 -10.77 -3.94
CA ASP A 125 -6.47 -11.67 -2.92
C ASP A 125 -5.72 -10.92 -1.82
N ILE A 126 -5.45 -11.63 -0.71
CA ILE A 126 -4.58 -11.17 0.36
C ILE A 126 -3.12 -11.20 -0.13
N ILE A 127 -2.43 -10.06 -0.05
CA ILE A 127 -1.05 -9.93 -0.53
C ILE A 127 -0.14 -9.45 0.59
N ALA A 128 1.00 -10.13 0.74
CA ALA A 128 2.13 -9.64 1.52
C ALA A 128 3.29 -9.30 0.59
N VAL A 129 3.96 -8.17 0.84
CA VAL A 129 5.15 -7.72 0.10
C VAL A 129 6.21 -7.26 1.10
N ARG A 130 7.42 -7.78 1.00
CA ARG A 130 8.51 -7.58 1.97
C ARG A 130 9.76 -7.05 1.30
N GLY A 131 10.15 -5.84 1.68
CA GLY A 131 11.40 -5.23 1.28
C GLY A 131 11.63 -5.30 -0.23
N HIS A 132 12.63 -6.08 -0.66
CA HIS A 132 13.01 -6.29 -2.07
C HIS A 132 11.92 -6.84 -2.98
N GLU A 133 10.82 -7.37 -2.44
CA GLU A 133 9.65 -7.77 -3.22
C GLU A 133 8.88 -6.57 -3.79
N HIS A 134 9.06 -5.37 -3.20
CA HIS A 134 8.57 -4.14 -3.79
C HIS A 134 9.32 -3.84 -5.09
N PHE A 135 8.56 -3.46 -6.12
CA PHE A 135 9.11 -3.11 -7.42
C PHE A 135 10.00 -1.87 -7.33
N LEU A 136 9.47 -0.79 -6.76
CA LEU A 136 10.20 0.46 -6.58
C LEU A 136 11.21 0.36 -5.43
N GLU A 137 12.45 0.72 -5.69
CA GLU A 137 13.56 0.61 -4.73
C GLU A 137 13.31 1.42 -3.47
N ARG A 138 12.74 2.62 -3.63
CA ARG A 138 12.37 3.51 -2.53
C ARG A 138 11.36 2.89 -1.57
N ASN A 139 10.54 1.93 -2.00
CA ASN A 139 9.54 1.27 -1.16
C ASN A 139 10.12 0.06 -0.39
N ARG A 140 11.37 -0.36 -0.66
CA ARG A 140 11.97 -1.59 -0.09
C ARG A 140 12.31 -1.51 1.40
N PHE A 141 12.11 -0.37 2.05
CA PHE A 141 12.16 -0.29 3.51
C PHE A 141 10.85 -0.75 4.17
N LEU A 142 9.81 -1.07 3.38
CA LEU A 142 8.50 -1.46 3.89
C LEU A 142 8.31 -2.98 3.92
N THR A 143 7.56 -3.44 4.90
CA THR A 143 6.82 -4.71 4.85
C THR A 143 5.33 -4.40 4.92
N CYS A 144 4.58 -4.86 3.92
CA CYS A 144 3.16 -4.54 3.76
C CYS A 144 2.33 -5.82 3.70
N VAL A 145 1.14 -5.79 4.30
CA VAL A 145 0.10 -6.80 4.14
C VAL A 145 -1.22 -6.10 3.85
N ALA A 146 -1.77 -6.37 2.68
CA ALA A 146 -2.99 -5.77 2.17
C ALA A 146 -4.08 -6.81 1.96
N ILE A 147 -5.32 -6.45 2.32
CA ILE A 147 -6.51 -7.28 2.14
C ILE A 147 -7.62 -6.48 1.45
N PRO A 148 -8.34 -7.08 0.49
CA PRO A 148 -9.48 -6.43 -0.15
C PRO A 148 -10.70 -6.40 0.78
N ILE A 149 -11.36 -5.24 0.83
CA ILE A 149 -12.69 -5.07 1.42
C ILE A 149 -13.69 -5.20 0.27
N LEU A 150 -14.61 -6.17 0.36
CA LEU A 150 -15.57 -6.43 -0.72
C LEU A 150 -16.83 -5.57 -0.60
N ALA A 151 -17.32 -5.07 -1.73
CA ALA A 151 -18.60 -4.37 -1.79
C ALA A 151 -19.77 -5.38 -1.78
N PRO A 152 -20.91 -5.06 -1.15
CA PRO A 152 -22.11 -5.91 -1.21
C PRO A 152 -22.63 -6.16 -2.63
N THR A 153 -22.31 -5.27 -3.56
CA THR A 153 -22.65 -5.34 -4.99
C THR A 153 -21.70 -6.24 -5.80
N GLY A 154 -20.69 -6.82 -5.16
CA GLY A 154 -19.55 -7.46 -5.82
C GLY A 154 -18.44 -6.44 -6.14
N GLY A 155 -17.24 -6.98 -6.34
CA GLY A 155 -16.03 -6.17 -6.52
C GLY A 155 -15.41 -5.69 -5.20
N ILE A 156 -14.30 -4.97 -5.31
CA ILE A 156 -13.56 -4.40 -4.19
C ILE A 156 -14.13 -3.01 -3.91
N ALA A 157 -14.48 -2.73 -2.66
CA ALA A 157 -14.85 -1.40 -2.18
C ALA A 157 -13.60 -0.56 -1.83
N GLY A 158 -12.53 -1.23 -1.37
CA GLY A 158 -11.27 -0.61 -1.01
C GLY A 158 -10.29 -1.64 -0.46
N ILE A 159 -9.08 -1.20 -0.09
CA ILE A 159 -8.06 -2.06 0.51
C ILE A 159 -7.79 -1.60 1.94
N LEU A 160 -7.65 -2.57 2.85
CA LEU A 160 -7.04 -2.36 4.17
C LEU A 160 -5.61 -2.88 4.12
N ASP A 161 -4.64 -2.00 4.41
CA ASP A 161 -3.22 -2.36 4.43
C ASP A 161 -2.60 -2.06 5.80
N ILE A 162 -1.66 -2.92 6.21
CA ILE A 162 -0.78 -2.68 7.34
C ILE A 162 0.64 -2.64 6.79
N SER A 163 1.32 -1.53 7.05
CA SER A 163 2.70 -1.28 6.65
C SER A 163 3.59 -1.07 7.87
N THR A 164 4.75 -1.71 7.88
CA THR A 164 5.79 -1.58 8.91
C THR A 164 7.16 -1.35 8.28
N ASP A 165 8.16 -1.05 9.10
CA ASP A 165 9.55 -1.11 8.67
C ASP A 165 9.94 -2.57 8.36
N ALA A 166 10.69 -2.79 7.29
CA ALA A 166 11.16 -4.11 6.90
C ALA A 166 12.25 -4.66 7.84
N ASN A 167 12.81 -3.81 8.71
CA ASN A 167 13.82 -4.18 9.70
C ASN A 167 13.30 -4.14 11.15
N ALA A 168 11.99 -3.92 11.35
CA ALA A 168 11.36 -3.97 12.67
C ALA A 168 11.34 -5.40 13.25
#